data_AF-A0AAD5UFB9-F1
#
_entry.id   AF-A0AAD5UFB9-F1
#
_cell.length_a   1.000
_cell.length_b   1.000
_cell.length_c   1.000
_cell.angle_alpha   90.00
_cell.angle_beta   90.00
_cell.angle_gamma   90.00
#
_symmetry.space_group_name_H-M   'P 1'
#
loop_
_entity.id
_entity.type
_entity.pdbx_description
1 polymer ?
#
loop_
_entity_poly.entity_id
_entity_poly.type
_entity_poly.pdbx_seq_one_letter_code
_entity_poly.pdbx_strand_id
1 'polypeptide(L)'
;MKFALFTVALLSVNAMYIRRDVAADKALVQADKAALANDAAFQKLESDKKAANTAIKADKAALASNADFTALKAAEKNLHQTAKQNNVSLKGLNGAATGNAAVDAALKTVNDLKAKLASDPNFQKLQADKAAKKTATKADKAALANNAGFQKLEADEKTLRADKKAAKAAATPAPK
;
A
#
# COMPACT_ATOMS: atom_id res chain seq x y z
N MET A 1 -29.10 50.65 10.23
CA MET A 1 -27.96 49.95 10.88
C MET A 1 -28.34 48.74 11.76
N LYS A 2 -29.59 48.59 12.25
CA LYS A 2 -29.97 47.45 13.12
C LYS A 2 -30.09 46.09 12.41
N PHE A 3 -30.38 46.05 11.10
CA PHE A 3 -30.54 44.80 10.35
C PHE A 3 -29.22 44.05 10.07
N ALA A 4 -28.09 44.77 9.95
CA ALA A 4 -26.78 44.16 9.68
C ALA A 4 -26.18 43.46 10.92
N LEU A 5 -26.47 43.96 12.13
CA LEU A 5 -26.02 43.32 13.38
C LEU A 5 -26.76 42.01 13.67
N PHE A 6 -28.04 41.93 13.30
CA PHE A 6 -28.86 40.73 13.55
C PHE A 6 -28.47 39.54 12.65
N THR A 7 -28.12 39.83 11.39
CA THR A 7 -27.65 38.81 10.43
C THR A 7 -26.25 38.29 10.78
N VAL A 8 -25.34 39.16 11.22
CA VAL A 8 -24.00 38.75 11.69
C VAL A 8 -24.09 37.92 12.98
N ALA A 9 -24.98 38.27 13.91
CA ALA A 9 -25.22 37.50 15.12
C ALA A 9 -25.76 36.08 14.81
N LEU A 10 -26.76 35.95 13.94
CA LEU A 10 -27.30 34.65 13.54
C LEU A 10 -26.24 33.77 12.83
N LEU A 11 -25.44 34.35 11.93
CA LEU A 11 -24.35 33.62 11.27
C LEU A 11 -23.29 33.14 12.27
N SER A 12 -22.96 33.97 13.28
CA SER A 12 -21.97 33.61 14.29
C SER A 12 -22.43 32.49 15.23
N VAL A 13 -23.73 32.45 15.56
CA VAL A 13 -24.32 31.37 16.37
C VAL A 13 -24.36 30.07 15.56
N ASN A 14 -24.83 30.09 14.30
CA ASN A 14 -24.81 28.90 13.45
C ASN A 14 -23.38 28.35 13.23
N ALA A 15 -22.39 29.23 13.00
CA ALA A 15 -21.00 28.83 12.87
C ALA A 15 -20.42 28.24 14.17
N MET A 16 -20.91 28.67 15.35
CA MET A 16 -20.50 28.13 16.65
C MET A 16 -21.11 26.75 16.92
N TYR A 17 -22.40 26.55 16.60
CA TYR A 17 -23.06 25.24 16.69
C TYR A 17 -22.39 24.20 15.78
N ILE A 18 -22.18 24.53 14.50
CA ILE A 18 -21.51 23.63 13.55
C ILE A 18 -20.08 23.27 14.00
N ARG A 19 -19.33 24.21 14.58
CA ARG A 19 -17.98 23.91 15.13
C ARG A 19 -18.03 22.98 16.35
N ARG A 20 -19.06 23.09 17.19
CA ARG A 20 -19.26 22.23 18.35
C ARG A 20 -19.61 20.80 17.94
N ASP A 21 -20.42 20.66 16.89
CA ASP A 21 -20.78 19.37 16.31
C ASP A 21 -19.54 18.68 15.69
N VAL A 22 -18.75 19.40 14.89
CA VAL A 22 -17.47 18.87 14.36
C VAL A 22 -16.50 18.42 15.45
N ALA A 23 -16.47 19.10 16.60
CA ALA A 23 -15.63 18.71 17.73
C ALA A 23 -16.13 17.42 18.40
N ALA A 24 -17.45 17.27 18.55
CA ALA A 24 -18.08 16.06 19.07
C ALA A 24 -17.86 14.86 18.13
N ASP A 25 -18.07 15.03 16.83
CA ASP A 25 -17.83 13.98 15.82
C ASP A 25 -16.37 13.56 15.78
N LYS A 26 -15.44 14.51 15.96
CA LYS A 26 -14.01 14.20 16.07
C LYS A 26 -13.70 13.35 17.30
N ALA A 27 -14.32 13.65 18.44
CA ALA A 27 -14.15 12.87 19.66
C ALA A 27 -14.75 11.46 19.51
N LEU A 28 -15.92 11.35 18.87
CA LEU A 28 -16.57 10.07 18.57
C LEU A 28 -15.69 9.19 17.67
N VAL A 29 -15.22 9.73 16.54
CA VAL A 29 -14.29 9.04 15.64
C VAL A 29 -13.01 8.60 16.37
N GLN A 30 -12.51 9.40 17.30
CA GLN A 30 -11.33 9.04 18.07
C GLN A 30 -11.60 7.91 19.07
N ALA A 31 -12.78 7.88 19.70
CA ALA A 31 -13.22 6.78 20.55
C ALA A 31 -13.43 5.49 19.77
N ASP A 32 -14.06 5.57 18.59
CA ASP A 32 -14.27 4.40 17.71
C ASP A 32 -12.95 3.84 17.17
N LYS A 33 -11.97 4.70 16.89
CA LYS A 33 -10.59 4.25 16.58
C LYS A 33 -9.94 3.51 17.73
N ALA A 34 -10.11 3.99 18.96
CA ALA A 34 -9.58 3.31 20.14
C ALA A 34 -10.28 1.97 20.38
N ALA A 35 -11.60 1.90 20.18
CA ALA A 35 -12.37 0.66 20.28
C ALA A 35 -11.95 -0.35 19.21
N LEU A 36 -11.79 0.09 17.95
CA LEU A 36 -11.34 -0.76 16.85
C LEU A 36 -9.89 -1.24 17.05
N ALA A 37 -9.01 -0.41 17.63
CA ALA A 37 -7.65 -0.84 17.96
C ALA A 37 -7.63 -2.00 18.96
N ASN A 38 -8.65 -2.10 19.81
CA ASN A 38 -8.81 -3.20 20.77
C ASN A 38 -9.62 -4.39 20.21
N ASP A 39 -10.22 -4.26 19.02
CA ASP A 39 -10.97 -5.33 18.37
C ASP A 39 -10.05 -6.50 18.00
N ALA A 40 -10.49 -7.72 18.33
CA ALA A 40 -9.68 -8.92 18.16
C ALA A 40 -9.38 -9.22 16.68
N ALA A 41 -10.30 -8.93 15.75
CA ALA A 41 -10.07 -9.14 14.32
C ALA A 41 -9.06 -8.12 13.78
N PHE A 42 -9.12 -6.87 14.26
CA PHE A 42 -8.15 -5.84 13.90
C PHE A 42 -6.75 -6.15 14.45
N GLN A 43 -6.64 -6.53 15.73
CA GLN A 43 -5.35 -6.92 16.33
C GLN A 43 -4.74 -8.15 15.64
N LYS A 44 -5.57 -9.16 15.32
CA LYS A 44 -5.12 -10.35 14.61
C LYS A 44 -4.54 -9.99 13.24
N LEU A 45 -5.22 -9.12 12.49
CA LEU A 45 -4.75 -8.63 11.20
C LEU A 45 -3.41 -7.89 11.31
N GLU A 46 -3.26 -7.01 12.31
CA GLU A 46 -2.00 -6.30 12.52
C GLU A 46 -0.86 -7.26 12.86
N SER A 47 -1.12 -8.25 13.71
CA SER A 47 -0.18 -9.31 14.06
C SER A 47 0.23 -10.14 12.84
N ASP A 48 -0.74 -10.62 12.07
CA ASP A 48 -0.52 -11.45 10.88
C ASP A 48 0.28 -10.67 9.82
N LYS A 49 -0.04 -9.40 9.63
CA LYS A 49 0.72 -8.49 8.74
C LYS A 49 2.16 -8.31 9.23
N LYS A 50 2.38 -8.14 10.53
CA LYS A 50 3.71 -7.99 11.12
C LYS A 50 4.53 -9.28 10.97
N ALA A 51 3.93 -10.43 11.28
CA ALA A 51 4.56 -11.74 11.14
C ALA A 51 4.95 -12.02 9.68
N ALA A 52 4.03 -11.82 8.74
CA ALA A 52 4.30 -12.02 7.31
C ALA A 52 5.39 -11.09 6.78
N ASN A 53 5.43 -9.83 7.23
CA ASN A 53 6.50 -8.89 6.86
C ASN A 53 7.87 -9.33 7.39
N THR A 54 7.91 -9.83 8.62
CA THR A 54 9.15 -10.35 9.23
C THR A 54 9.65 -11.57 8.47
N ALA A 55 8.77 -12.53 8.15
CA ALA A 55 9.11 -13.72 7.36
C ALA A 55 9.67 -13.34 5.98
N ILE A 56 8.97 -12.47 5.25
CA ILE A 56 9.45 -11.99 3.93
C ILE A 56 10.78 -11.26 4.03
N LYS A 57 11.01 -10.50 5.11
CA LYS A 57 12.30 -9.81 5.33
C LYS A 57 13.43 -10.82 5.54
N ALA A 58 13.20 -11.86 6.35
CA ALA A 58 14.16 -12.93 6.56
C ALA A 58 14.47 -13.69 5.26
N ASP A 59 13.43 -14.06 4.50
CA ASP A 59 13.59 -14.74 3.21
C ASP A 59 14.34 -13.90 2.18
N LYS A 60 14.09 -12.59 2.14
CA LYS A 60 14.86 -11.68 1.29
C LYS A 60 16.34 -11.62 1.69
N ALA A 61 16.63 -11.64 3.00
CA ALA A 61 18.02 -11.65 3.48
C ALA A 61 18.72 -12.97 3.09
N ALA A 62 18.04 -14.11 3.26
CA ALA A 62 18.54 -15.41 2.83
C ALA A 62 18.79 -15.48 1.32
N LEU A 63 17.88 -14.92 0.51
CA LEU A 63 18.05 -14.83 -0.94
C LEU A 63 19.19 -13.87 -1.33
N ALA A 64 19.40 -12.79 -0.59
CA ALA A 64 20.51 -11.87 -0.85
C ALA A 64 21.88 -12.51 -0.60
N SER A 65 21.98 -13.44 0.35
CA SER A 65 23.18 -14.26 0.56
C SER A 65 23.31 -15.44 -0.42
N ASN A 66 22.31 -15.68 -1.27
CA ASN A 66 22.34 -16.77 -2.23
C ASN A 66 23.31 -16.44 -3.38
N ALA A 67 24.26 -17.34 -3.62
CA ALA A 67 25.27 -17.20 -4.66
C ALA A 67 24.64 -17.14 -6.07
N ASP A 68 23.64 -17.97 -6.37
CA ASP A 68 22.96 -18.00 -7.67
C ASP A 68 22.16 -16.71 -7.90
N PHE A 69 21.53 -16.16 -6.87
CA PHE A 69 20.83 -14.87 -6.98
C PHE A 69 21.80 -13.72 -7.25
N THR A 70 22.95 -13.72 -6.58
CA THR A 70 24.00 -12.72 -6.77
C THR A 70 24.62 -12.83 -8.16
N ALA A 71 24.91 -14.07 -8.60
CA ALA A 71 25.39 -14.36 -9.94
C ALA A 71 24.40 -13.94 -11.02
N LEU A 72 23.10 -14.19 -10.81
CA LEU A 72 22.04 -13.74 -11.71
C LEU A 72 22.04 -12.20 -11.84
N LYS A 73 22.16 -11.47 -10.73
CA LYS A 73 22.23 -10.00 -10.78
C LYS A 73 23.45 -9.49 -11.53
N ALA A 74 24.59 -10.12 -11.36
CA ALA A 74 25.80 -9.81 -12.12
C ALA A 74 25.61 -10.13 -13.62
N ALA A 75 25.03 -11.29 -13.95
CA ALA A 75 24.77 -11.72 -15.32
C ALA A 75 23.75 -10.81 -16.03
N GLU A 76 22.67 -10.40 -15.36
CA GLU A 76 21.69 -9.43 -15.88
C GLU A 76 22.38 -8.09 -16.22
N LYS A 77 23.23 -7.59 -15.31
CA LYS A 77 24.01 -6.37 -15.56
C LYS A 77 24.94 -6.52 -16.75
N ASN A 78 25.65 -7.64 -16.85
CA ASN A 78 26.54 -7.94 -17.97
C ASN A 78 25.76 -8.00 -19.29
N LEU A 79 24.63 -8.73 -19.33
CA LEU A 79 23.76 -8.79 -20.50
C LEU A 79 23.32 -7.40 -20.98
N HIS A 80 22.91 -6.52 -20.07
CA HIS A 80 22.56 -5.14 -20.42
C HIS A 80 23.75 -4.35 -20.99
N GLN A 81 24.96 -4.54 -20.46
CA GLN A 81 26.16 -3.91 -20.98
C GLN A 81 26.52 -4.44 -22.37
N THR A 82 26.55 -5.75 -22.55
CA THR A 82 26.84 -6.40 -23.83
C THR A 82 25.82 -6.00 -24.89
N ALA A 83 24.53 -6.00 -24.56
CA ALA A 83 23.48 -5.59 -25.49
C ALA A 83 23.64 -4.12 -25.90
N LYS A 84 23.96 -3.23 -24.95
CA LYS A 84 24.23 -1.81 -25.23
C LYS A 84 25.47 -1.62 -26.11
N GLN A 85 26.55 -2.35 -25.85
CA GLN A 85 27.78 -2.30 -26.66
C GLN A 85 27.55 -2.78 -28.09
N ASN A 86 26.63 -3.73 -28.27
CA ASN A 86 26.31 -4.32 -29.57
C ASN A 86 25.07 -3.70 -30.25
N ASN A 87 24.51 -2.61 -29.70
CA ASN A 87 23.28 -1.97 -30.19
C ASN A 87 22.08 -2.95 -30.35
N VAL A 88 21.99 -3.96 -29.49
CA VAL A 88 20.90 -4.93 -29.48
C VAL A 88 19.82 -4.50 -28.47
N SER A 89 18.56 -4.46 -28.91
CA SER A 89 17.42 -4.25 -28.01
C SER A 89 17.05 -5.54 -27.32
N LEU A 90 17.00 -5.52 -25.98
CA LEU A 90 16.57 -6.68 -25.19
C LEU A 90 15.04 -6.80 -25.06
N LYS A 91 14.28 -5.81 -25.56
CA LYS A 91 12.83 -5.78 -25.39
C LYS A 91 12.17 -6.87 -26.25
N GLY A 92 11.43 -7.77 -25.61
CA GLY A 92 10.70 -8.84 -26.29
C GLY A 92 11.55 -10.06 -26.65
N LEU A 93 12.83 -10.09 -26.27
CA LEU A 93 13.67 -11.29 -26.42
C LEU A 93 13.30 -12.32 -25.36
N ASN A 94 12.46 -13.28 -25.72
CA ASN A 94 12.08 -14.39 -24.84
C ASN A 94 12.90 -15.65 -25.16
N GLY A 95 14.23 -15.53 -25.13
CA GLY A 95 15.15 -16.61 -25.51
C GLY A 95 15.39 -16.77 -27.02
N ALA A 96 14.87 -15.84 -27.84
CA ALA A 96 15.19 -15.79 -29.26
C ALA A 96 16.64 -15.34 -29.48
N ALA A 97 17.31 -15.97 -30.44
CA ALA A 97 18.63 -15.55 -30.88
C ALA A 97 18.57 -14.14 -31.46
N THR A 98 19.52 -13.31 -31.05
CA THR A 98 19.65 -11.92 -31.48
C THR A 98 20.48 -11.78 -32.76
N GLY A 99 21.10 -12.88 -33.22
CA GLY A 99 22.09 -12.85 -34.28
C GLY A 99 23.44 -12.29 -33.81
N ASN A 100 23.57 -11.96 -32.53
CA ASN A 100 24.81 -11.52 -31.91
C ASN A 100 25.27 -12.55 -30.89
N ALA A 101 26.34 -13.29 -31.22
CA ALA A 101 26.84 -14.39 -30.40
C ALA A 101 27.17 -13.99 -28.96
N ALA A 102 27.68 -12.77 -28.73
CA ALA A 102 28.01 -12.29 -27.39
C ALA A 102 26.75 -12.02 -26.55
N VAL A 103 25.73 -11.41 -27.15
CA VAL A 103 24.42 -11.17 -26.50
C VAL A 103 23.69 -12.49 -26.27
N ASP A 104 23.73 -13.41 -27.22
CA ASP A 104 23.09 -14.73 -27.13
C ASP A 104 23.73 -15.60 -26.02
N ALA A 105 25.06 -15.58 -25.91
CA ALA A 105 25.77 -16.26 -24.82
C ALA A 105 25.39 -15.68 -23.45
N ALA A 106 25.37 -14.35 -23.32
CA ALA A 106 24.98 -13.68 -22.07
C ALA A 106 23.50 -13.96 -21.71
N LEU A 107 22.62 -13.99 -22.71
CA LEU A 107 21.20 -14.30 -22.53
C LEU A 107 21.01 -15.75 -22.06
N LYS A 108 21.77 -16.69 -22.64
CA LYS A 108 21.78 -18.09 -22.20
C LYS A 108 22.21 -18.21 -20.75
N THR A 109 23.30 -17.54 -20.34
CA THR A 109 23.75 -17.55 -18.93
C THR A 109 22.68 -17.03 -17.98
N VAL A 110 22.01 -15.93 -18.33
CA VAL A 110 20.89 -15.39 -17.53
C VAL A 110 19.75 -16.40 -17.42
N ASN A 111 19.38 -17.07 -18.52
CA ASN A 111 18.30 -18.05 -18.52
C ASN A 111 18.64 -19.30 -17.69
N ASP A 112 19.87 -19.81 -17.80
CA ASP A 112 20.35 -20.95 -17.01
C ASP A 112 20.33 -20.63 -15.50
N LEU A 113 20.78 -19.43 -15.11
CA LEU A 113 20.73 -18.97 -13.72
C LEU A 113 19.29 -18.76 -13.22
N LYS A 114 18.38 -18.25 -14.06
CA LYS A 114 16.96 -18.15 -13.71
C LYS A 114 16.33 -19.53 -13.47
N ALA A 115 16.67 -20.52 -14.30
CA ALA A 115 16.17 -21.88 -14.15
C ALA A 115 16.66 -22.50 -12.83
N LYS A 116 17.95 -22.35 -12.49
CA LYS A 116 18.51 -22.79 -11.20
C LYS A 116 17.84 -22.10 -10.01
N LEU A 117 17.67 -20.78 -10.09
CA LEU A 117 17.02 -20.02 -9.03
C LEU A 117 15.54 -20.40 -8.86
N ALA A 118 14.85 -20.81 -9.92
CA ALA A 118 13.46 -21.26 -9.83
C ALA A 118 13.30 -22.54 -8.98
N SER A 119 14.33 -23.39 -8.96
CA SER A 119 14.41 -24.57 -8.09
C SER A 119 15.00 -24.28 -6.71
N ASP A 120 15.48 -23.06 -6.44
CA ASP A 120 16.09 -22.71 -5.17
C ASP A 120 15.05 -22.69 -4.04
N PRO A 121 15.26 -23.43 -2.93
CA PRO A 121 14.29 -23.51 -1.84
C PRO A 121 13.99 -22.15 -1.19
N ASN A 122 15.00 -21.27 -1.03
CA ASN A 122 14.80 -19.96 -0.42
C ASN A 122 14.00 -19.04 -1.36
N PHE A 123 14.25 -19.12 -2.67
CA PHE A 123 13.47 -18.40 -3.67
C PHE A 123 12.01 -18.89 -3.73
N GLN A 124 11.79 -20.21 -3.72
CA GLN A 124 10.44 -20.78 -3.68
C GLN A 124 9.69 -20.38 -2.42
N LYS A 125 10.37 -20.46 -1.26
CA LYS A 125 9.81 -20.02 0.02
C LYS A 125 9.42 -18.54 -0.01
N LEU A 126 10.29 -17.66 -0.51
CA LEU A 126 9.98 -16.24 -0.65
C LEU A 126 8.74 -16.00 -1.55
N GLN A 127 8.59 -16.77 -2.62
CA GLN A 127 7.40 -16.68 -3.48
C GLN A 127 6.14 -17.17 -2.76
N ALA A 128 6.23 -18.28 -2.04
CA ALA A 128 5.14 -18.82 -1.24
C ALA A 128 4.70 -17.83 -0.14
N ASP A 129 5.64 -17.25 0.61
CA ASP A 129 5.36 -16.29 1.69
C ASP A 129 4.72 -15.00 1.14
N LYS A 130 5.15 -14.53 -0.03
CA LYS A 130 4.50 -13.41 -0.72
C LYS A 130 3.07 -13.74 -1.16
N ALA A 131 2.84 -14.94 -1.70
CA ALA A 131 1.53 -15.40 -2.10
C ALA A 131 0.60 -15.54 -0.89
N ALA A 132 1.07 -16.18 0.18
CA ALA A 132 0.36 -16.33 1.45
C ALA A 132 -0.03 -14.96 2.04
N LYS A 133 0.90 -13.99 2.07
CA LYS A 133 0.59 -12.62 2.51
C LYS A 133 -0.51 -11.98 1.67
N LYS A 134 -0.50 -12.16 0.35
CA LYS A 134 -1.53 -11.60 -0.53
C LYS A 134 -2.91 -12.21 -0.24
N THR A 135 -2.97 -13.51 -0.03
CA THR A 135 -4.21 -14.24 0.31
C THR A 135 -4.73 -13.83 1.69
N ALA A 136 -3.87 -13.83 2.71
CA ALA A 136 -4.20 -13.36 4.06
C ALA A 136 -4.74 -11.92 4.02
N THR A 137 -4.03 -11.01 3.34
CA THR A 137 -4.48 -9.61 3.19
C THR A 137 -5.87 -9.51 2.54
N LYS A 138 -6.22 -10.39 1.60
CA LYS A 138 -7.55 -10.40 0.98
C LYS A 138 -8.63 -10.89 1.95
N ALA A 139 -8.37 -11.97 2.68
CA ALA A 139 -9.28 -12.51 3.69
C ALA A 139 -9.49 -11.51 4.84
N ASP A 140 -8.41 -10.92 5.33
CA ASP A 140 -8.39 -9.93 6.40
C ASP A 140 -9.20 -8.67 6.03
N LYS A 141 -9.06 -8.18 4.80
CA LYS A 141 -9.88 -7.08 4.29
C LYS A 141 -11.36 -7.43 4.23
N ALA A 142 -11.70 -8.68 3.85
CA ALA A 142 -13.08 -9.14 3.85
C ALA A 142 -13.65 -9.28 5.26
N ALA A 143 -12.84 -9.73 6.22
CA ALA A 143 -13.22 -9.80 7.63
C ALA A 143 -13.46 -8.40 8.21
N LEU A 144 -12.57 -7.44 7.95
CA LEU A 144 -12.77 -6.05 8.36
C LEU A 144 -14.01 -5.41 7.71
N ALA A 145 -14.29 -5.69 6.44
CA ALA A 145 -15.48 -5.17 5.78
C ALA A 145 -16.78 -5.64 6.44
N ASN A 146 -16.78 -6.83 7.06
CA ASN A 146 -17.92 -7.36 7.81
C ASN A 146 -17.85 -7.06 9.32
N ASN A 147 -16.81 -6.37 9.79
CA ASN A 147 -16.65 -6.00 11.19
C ASN A 147 -17.53 -4.78 11.51
N ALA A 148 -18.44 -4.92 12.47
CA ALA A 148 -19.39 -3.88 12.85
C ALA A 148 -18.71 -2.60 13.39
N GLY A 149 -17.63 -2.75 14.16
CA GLY A 149 -16.84 -1.61 14.67
C GLY A 149 -16.14 -0.85 13.55
N PHE A 150 -15.62 -1.57 12.54
CA PHE A 150 -15.02 -0.97 11.36
C PHE A 150 -16.06 -0.22 10.51
N GLN A 151 -17.22 -0.83 10.25
CA GLN A 151 -18.32 -0.19 9.51
C GLN A 151 -18.83 1.07 10.21
N LYS A 152 -18.97 1.01 11.55
CA LYS A 152 -19.34 2.17 12.36
C LYS A 152 -18.33 3.29 12.22
N LEU A 153 -17.03 3.00 12.35
CA LEU A 153 -15.97 3.99 12.17
C LEU A 153 -15.99 4.63 10.78
N GLU A 154 -16.23 3.85 9.72
CA GLU A 154 -16.34 4.39 8.36
C GLU A 154 -17.54 5.35 8.21
N ALA A 155 -18.68 5.00 8.82
CA ALA A 155 -19.85 5.86 8.84
C ALA A 155 -19.57 7.18 9.60
N ASP A 156 -18.96 7.09 10.78
CA ASP A 156 -18.65 8.26 11.61
C ASP A 156 -17.59 9.16 10.96
N GLU A 157 -16.59 8.59 10.28
CA GLU A 157 -15.65 9.37 9.48
C GLU A 157 -16.31 10.05 8.28
N LYS A 158 -17.32 9.43 7.66
CA LYS A 158 -18.08 10.03 6.55
C LYS A 158 -18.88 11.22 7.04
N THR A 159 -19.55 11.09 8.18
CA THR A 159 -20.28 12.17 8.86
C THR A 159 -19.33 13.33 9.18
N LEU A 160 -18.23 13.07 9.89
CA LEU A 160 -17.22 14.10 10.21
C LEU A 160 -16.68 14.84 8.97
N ARG A 161 -16.51 14.15 7.83
CA ARG A 161 -16.11 14.81 6.57
C ARG A 161 -17.19 15.74 6.03
N ALA A 162 -18.46 15.32 6.11
CA ALA A 162 -19.60 16.14 5.71
C ALA A 162 -19.71 17.39 6.61
N ASP A 163 -19.58 17.24 7.92
CA ASP A 163 -19.69 18.34 8.87
C ASP A 163 -18.53 19.32 8.76
N LYS A 164 -17.31 18.84 8.53
CA LYS A 164 -16.17 19.71 8.18
C LYS A 164 -16.40 20.51 6.91
N LYS A 165 -17.01 19.89 5.89
CA LYS A 165 -17.34 20.57 4.62
C LYS A 165 -18.41 21.64 4.85
N ALA A 166 -19.45 21.33 5.62
CA ALA A 166 -20.50 22.28 6.00
C ALA A 166 -19.94 23.44 6.83
N ALA A 167 -19.08 23.16 7.81
CA ALA A 167 -18.38 24.16 8.62
C ALA A 167 -17.54 25.12 7.77
N LYS A 168 -16.82 24.58 6.77
CA LYS A 168 -16.04 25.39 5.84
C LYS A 168 -16.91 26.28 4.96
N ALA A 169 -18.04 25.76 4.46
CA ALA A 169 -18.99 26.54 3.67
C ALA A 169 -19.64 27.67 4.50
N ALA A 170 -20.02 27.39 5.75
CA ALA A 170 -20.59 28.38 6.68
C ALA A 170 -19.58 29.48 7.09
N ALA A 171 -18.29 29.19 7.04
CA ALA A 171 -17.22 30.15 7.32
C ALA A 171 -16.80 30.99 6.09
N THR A 172 -17.30 30.67 4.89
CA THR A 172 -16.98 31.41 3.66
C THR A 172 -18.02 32.51 3.43
N PRO A 173 -17.69 33.81 3.54
CA PRO A 173 -18.65 34.87 3.23
C PRO A 173 -19.00 34.86 1.73
N ALA A 174 -20.27 35.10 1.40
CA ALA A 174 -20.74 35.22 0.02
C ALA A 174 -19.91 36.30 -0.73
N PRO A 175 -19.54 36.09 -2.02
CA PRO A 175 -18.87 37.12 -2.79
C PRO A 175 -19.77 38.36 -2.86
N LYS A 176 -19.16 39.51 -2.60
CA LYS A 176 -19.80 40.84 -2.62
C LYS A 176 -20.31 41.21 -4.01
#